data_AF-A0A1F9HN12-F1
#
_entry.id   AF-A0A1F9HN12-F1
#
_cell.length_a   1.000
_cell.length_b   1.000
_cell.length_c   1.000
_cell.angle_alpha   90.00
_cell.angle_beta   90.00
_cell.angle_gamma   90.00
#
_symmetry.space_group_name_H-M   'P 1'
#
loop_
_entity.id
_entity.type
_entity.pdbx_description
1 polymer ?
#
loop_
_entity_poly.entity_id
_entity_poly.type
_entity_poly.pdbx_seq_one_letter_code
_entity_poly.pdbx_strand_id
1 'polypeptide(L)'
;MKFTRTEGGKERTFVAILGVELPVYDGPNGSIFKDEEFADFSLDEMSLDLLKRCALSVKLQQPPLLEGETDIGKTKALEYLAHLTNHRLYRLSLSGQTDVSELIGKYVPNTEDAQRTFERTLKNIRALTPESRAILEAAHEEARALTESECRVIAEKEGLGFGKDLN
;
A
#
# COMPACT_ATOMS: atom_id res chain seq x y z
N MET A 1 -15.05 -21.75 18.87
CA MET A 1 -16.47 -21.35 19.09
C MET A 1 -16.54 -19.83 19.10
N LYS A 2 -17.41 -19.23 18.27
CA LYS A 2 -17.61 -17.76 18.24
C LYS A 2 -18.72 -17.39 19.21
N PHE A 3 -18.57 -16.30 19.95
CA PHE A 3 -19.57 -15.79 20.87
C PHE A 3 -19.58 -14.26 20.85
N THR A 4 -20.72 -13.66 21.18
CA THR A 4 -20.86 -12.21 21.24
C THR A 4 -20.82 -11.73 22.68
N ARG A 5 -20.17 -10.59 22.91
CA ARG A 5 -20.12 -9.93 24.22
C ARG A 5 -20.22 -8.43 24.01
N THR A 6 -20.96 -7.76 24.88
CA THR A 6 -21.04 -6.30 24.91
C THR A 6 -19.82 -5.75 25.66
N GLU A 7 -18.99 -4.95 24.97
CA GLU A 7 -17.89 -4.19 25.58
C GLU A 7 -18.02 -2.72 25.18
N GLY A 8 -17.97 -1.82 26.17
CA GLY A 8 -18.02 -0.37 25.91
C GLY A 8 -19.30 0.11 25.21
N GLY A 9 -20.42 -0.61 25.40
CA GLY A 9 -21.72 -0.28 24.79
C GLY A 9 -21.88 -0.73 23.33
N LYS A 10 -20.91 -1.46 22.76
CA LYS A 10 -21.03 -2.10 21.44
C LYS A 10 -20.98 -3.61 21.58
N GLU A 11 -21.83 -4.30 20.82
CA GLU A 11 -21.70 -5.75 20.66
C GLU A 11 -20.46 -6.07 19.83
N ARG A 12 -19.58 -6.92 20.36
CA ARG A 12 -18.41 -7.41 19.65
C ARG A 12 -18.45 -8.93 19.60
N THR A 13 -18.02 -9.48 18.48
CA THR A 13 -17.86 -10.92 18.31
C THR A 13 -16.46 -11.31 18.73
N PHE A 14 -16.34 -12.41 19.45
CA PHE A 14 -15.08 -13.00 19.90
C PHE A 14 -14.99 -14.45 19.44
N VAL A 15 -13.76 -14.92 19.30
CA VAL A 15 -13.45 -16.32 19.03
C VAL A 15 -12.50 -16.83 20.11
N ALA A 16 -12.82 -17.98 20.70
CA ALA A 16 -11.92 -18.68 21.61
C ALA A 16 -11.02 -19.64 20.83
N ILE A 17 -9.70 -19.41 20.92
CA ILE A 17 -8.64 -20.21 20.30
C ILE A 17 -7.77 -20.78 21.42
N LEU A 18 -7.91 -22.07 21.72
CA LEU A 18 -7.11 -22.78 22.74
C LEU A 18 -7.10 -22.09 24.13
N GLY A 19 -8.25 -21.54 24.53
CA GLY A 19 -8.43 -20.81 25.79
C GLY A 19 -8.10 -19.31 25.71
N VAL A 20 -7.67 -18.81 24.55
CA VAL A 20 -7.41 -17.39 24.31
C VAL A 20 -8.59 -16.79 23.56
N GLU A 21 -9.28 -15.85 24.20
CA GLU A 21 -10.35 -15.07 23.57
C GLU A 21 -9.75 -13.90 22.79
N LEU A 22 -10.07 -13.82 21.49
CA LEU A 22 -9.68 -12.74 20.59
C LEU A 22 -10.90 -12.11 19.94
N PRO A 23 -10.91 -10.78 19.72
CA PRO A 23 -11.97 -10.14 18.97
C PRO A 23 -11.93 -10.60 17.51
N VAL A 24 -13.11 -10.80 16.93
CA VAL A 24 -13.28 -11.05 15.50
C VAL A 24 -13.47 -9.70 14.81
N TYR A 25 -12.70 -9.45 13.77
CA TYR A 25 -12.83 -8.24 12.98
C TYR A 25 -14.13 -8.27 12.15
N ASP A 26 -14.89 -7.20 12.21
CA ASP A 26 -16.22 -7.04 11.58
C ASP A 26 -16.24 -6.00 10.45
N GLY A 27 -15.08 -5.41 10.12
CA GLY A 27 -14.97 -4.40 9.08
C GLY A 27 -14.92 -4.97 7.65
N PRO A 28 -14.95 -4.08 6.63
CA PRO A 28 -15.06 -4.46 5.21
C PRO A 28 -13.81 -5.18 4.66
N ASN A 29 -12.67 -5.07 5.34
CA ASN A 29 -11.38 -5.65 4.92
C ASN A 29 -10.95 -6.80 5.85
N GLY A 30 -11.79 -7.82 5.95
CA GLY A 30 -11.52 -8.99 6.76
C GLY A 30 -10.45 -9.93 6.20
N SER A 31 -10.40 -11.15 6.73
CA SER A 31 -9.49 -12.19 6.23
C SER A 31 -9.76 -12.48 4.75
N ILE A 32 -8.68 -12.67 3.99
CA ILE A 32 -8.75 -13.11 2.60
C ILE A 32 -8.78 -14.63 2.47
N PHE A 33 -8.41 -15.36 3.53
CA PHE A 33 -8.30 -16.81 3.54
C PHE A 33 -9.65 -17.48 3.73
N LYS A 34 -9.87 -18.56 3.00
CA LYS A 34 -11.10 -19.38 3.08
C LYS A 34 -10.86 -20.69 3.83
N ASP A 35 -11.95 -21.34 4.23
CA ASP A 35 -11.91 -22.63 4.95
C ASP A 35 -11.19 -23.73 4.14
N GLU A 36 -11.36 -23.75 2.82
CA GLU A 36 -10.79 -24.80 1.97
C GLU A 36 -9.25 -24.76 1.94
N GLU A 37 -8.64 -23.59 2.16
CA GLU A 37 -7.18 -23.43 2.16
C GLU A 37 -6.51 -24.08 3.37
N PHE A 38 -7.29 -24.52 4.36
CA PHE A 38 -6.82 -25.17 5.58
C PHE A 38 -7.32 -26.61 5.71
N ALA A 39 -7.94 -27.19 4.66
CA ALA A 39 -8.42 -28.57 4.68
C ALA A 39 -7.29 -29.58 4.96
N ASP A 40 -6.11 -29.34 4.40
CA ASP A 40 -4.92 -30.19 4.59
C ASP A 40 -4.03 -29.72 5.75
N PHE A 41 -4.41 -28.63 6.44
CA PHE A 41 -3.60 -28.10 7.54
C PHE A 41 -3.76 -28.99 8.78
N SER A 42 -2.73 -29.79 9.04
CA SER A 42 -2.70 -30.70 10.18
C SER A 42 -2.47 -29.93 11.47
N LEU A 43 -3.44 -29.96 12.38
CA LEU A 43 -3.36 -29.36 13.70
C LEU A 43 -2.72 -30.33 14.70
N ASP A 44 -1.43 -30.59 14.54
CA ASP A 44 -0.63 -31.38 15.48
C ASP A 44 -0.29 -30.59 16.75
N GLU A 45 0.28 -31.26 17.76
CA GLU A 45 0.58 -30.67 19.07
C GLU A 45 1.48 -29.43 18.96
N MET A 46 2.48 -29.45 18.07
CA MET A 46 3.39 -28.31 17.87
C MET A 46 2.67 -27.14 17.18
N SER A 47 1.85 -27.42 16.17
CA SER A 47 1.04 -26.40 15.49
C SER A 47 0.03 -25.75 16.44
N LEU A 48 -0.57 -26.53 17.34
CA LEU A 48 -1.50 -26.03 18.37
C LEU A 48 -0.76 -25.15 19.41
N ASP A 49 0.41 -25.57 19.90
CA ASP A 49 1.20 -24.76 20.84
C ASP A 49 1.62 -23.42 20.19
N LEU A 50 2.08 -23.46 18.93
CA LEU A 50 2.41 -22.27 18.17
C LEU A 50 1.21 -21.33 18.02
N LEU A 51 0.06 -21.87 17.61
CA LEU A 51 -1.18 -21.09 17.44
C LEU A 51 -1.60 -20.42 18.76
N LYS A 52 -1.51 -21.15 19.87
CA LYS A 52 -1.82 -20.62 21.20
C LYS A 52 -0.89 -19.47 21.60
N ARG A 53 0.42 -19.62 21.37
CA ARG A 53 1.41 -18.56 21.65
C ARG A 53 1.18 -17.32 20.79
N CYS A 54 0.91 -17.49 19.50
CA CYS A 54 0.56 -16.39 18.61
C CYS A 54 -0.71 -15.68 19.08
N ALA A 55 -1.76 -16.43 19.44
CA ALA A 55 -2.99 -15.87 19.96
C ALA A 55 -2.78 -15.07 21.25
N LEU A 56 -1.99 -15.60 22.20
CA LEU A 56 -1.61 -14.88 23.42
C LEU A 56 -0.85 -13.58 23.12
N SER A 57 0.10 -13.63 22.18
CA SER A 57 0.90 -12.47 21.78
C SER A 57 0.03 -11.35 21.19
N VAL A 58 -0.94 -11.71 20.34
CA VAL A 58 -1.94 -10.77 19.82
C VAL A 58 -2.79 -10.18 20.95
N LYS A 59 -3.26 -11.01 21.89
CA LYS A 59 -4.06 -10.56 23.04
C LYS A 59 -3.28 -9.58 23.92
N LEU A 60 -1.99 -9.80 24.09
CA LEU A 60 -1.09 -8.94 24.89
C LEU A 60 -0.53 -7.75 24.10
N GLN A 61 -0.85 -7.64 22.80
CA GLN A 61 -0.26 -6.64 21.89
C GLN A 61 1.27 -6.65 21.87
N GLN A 62 1.87 -7.85 21.98
CA GLN A 62 3.31 -8.06 21.94
C GLN A 62 3.69 -8.75 20.62
N PRO A 63 4.57 -8.17 19.78
CA PRO A 63 5.00 -8.81 18.53
C PRO A 63 5.83 -10.08 18.82
N PRO A 64 5.38 -11.26 18.36
CA PRO A 64 6.15 -12.49 18.55
C PRO A 64 7.25 -12.65 17.50
N LEU A 65 8.38 -13.25 17.90
CA LEU A 65 9.40 -13.78 16.99
C LEU A 65 9.24 -15.30 16.90
N LEU A 66 9.05 -15.83 15.69
CA LEU A 66 8.76 -17.25 15.47
C LEU A 66 9.99 -18.01 14.94
N GLU A 67 10.79 -18.57 15.84
CA GLU A 67 11.97 -19.39 15.52
C GLU A 67 11.67 -20.89 15.47
N GLY A 68 12.51 -21.66 14.78
CA GLY A 68 12.29 -23.10 14.49
C GLY A 68 12.62 -23.47 13.04
N GLU A 69 12.58 -24.76 12.70
CA GLU A 69 12.91 -25.26 11.37
C GLU A 69 11.98 -24.70 10.28
N THR A 70 12.47 -24.66 9.04
CA THR A 70 11.63 -24.38 7.87
C THR A 70 10.69 -25.55 7.63
N ASP A 71 9.51 -25.27 7.05
CA ASP A 71 8.51 -26.28 6.65
C ASP A 71 7.62 -26.87 7.76
N ILE A 72 7.70 -26.37 8.99
CA ILE A 72 6.79 -26.77 10.09
C ILE A 72 5.45 -26.00 10.12
N GLY A 73 5.11 -25.29 9.04
CA GLY A 73 3.82 -24.60 8.94
C GLY A 73 3.68 -23.31 9.76
N LYS A 74 4.76 -22.67 10.22
CA LYS A 74 4.66 -21.42 11.02
C LYS A 74 3.84 -20.31 10.35
N THR A 75 4.09 -20.08 9.07
CA THR A 75 3.36 -19.10 8.27
C THR A 75 1.89 -19.51 8.16
N LYS A 76 1.63 -20.81 7.94
CA LYS A 76 0.27 -21.35 7.82
C LYS A 76 -0.53 -21.22 9.11
N ALA A 77 0.12 -21.36 10.27
CA ALA A 77 -0.50 -21.12 11.58
C ALA A 77 -0.94 -19.66 11.76
N LEU A 78 -0.14 -18.69 11.28
CA LEU A 78 -0.52 -17.27 11.30
C LEU A 78 -1.67 -16.97 10.33
N GLU A 79 -1.65 -17.55 9.13
CA GLU A 79 -2.75 -17.45 8.16
C GLU A 79 -4.05 -18.02 8.74
N TYR A 80 -3.96 -19.17 9.43
CA TYR A 80 -5.09 -19.78 10.10
C TYR A 80 -5.62 -18.93 11.26
N LEU A 81 -4.73 -18.31 12.06
CA LEU A 81 -5.13 -17.38 13.11
C LEU A 81 -5.86 -16.15 12.55
N ALA A 82 -5.34 -15.58 11.46
CA ALA A 82 -5.96 -14.45 10.76
C ALA A 82 -7.34 -14.82 10.22
N HIS A 83 -7.47 -16.01 9.63
CA HIS A 83 -8.73 -16.58 9.18
C HIS A 83 -9.75 -16.73 10.32
N LEU A 84 -9.37 -17.34 11.44
CA LEU A 84 -10.25 -17.55 12.60
C LEU A 84 -10.77 -16.23 13.20
N THR A 85 -9.90 -15.21 13.25
CA THR A 85 -10.22 -13.88 13.80
C THR A 85 -10.78 -12.91 12.76
N ASN A 86 -10.93 -13.33 11.50
CA ASN A 86 -11.31 -12.51 10.36
C ASN A 86 -10.43 -11.26 10.14
N HIS A 87 -9.19 -11.26 10.60
CA HIS A 87 -8.26 -10.16 10.34
C HIS A 87 -7.53 -10.36 9.01
N ARG A 88 -7.25 -9.26 8.32
CA ARG A 88 -6.39 -9.29 7.15
C ARG A 88 -4.92 -9.44 7.55
N LEU A 89 -4.27 -10.48 7.04
CA LEU A 89 -2.84 -10.68 7.20
C LEU A 89 -2.08 -9.98 6.06
N TYR A 90 -1.12 -9.14 6.42
CA TYR A 90 -0.19 -8.55 5.47
C TYR A 90 1.17 -9.24 5.59
N ARG A 91 1.66 -9.77 4.48
CA ARG A 91 2.99 -10.39 4.40
C ARG A 91 3.94 -9.42 3.73
N LEU A 92 5.01 -9.08 4.42
CA LEU A 92 6.08 -8.22 3.93
C LEU A 92 7.39 -9.00 4.02
N SER A 93 8.03 -9.22 2.87
CA SER A 93 9.34 -9.87 2.81
C SER A 93 10.41 -8.79 2.88
N LEU A 94 11.25 -8.84 3.92
CA LEU A 94 12.35 -7.90 4.09
C LEU A 94 13.66 -8.55 3.63
N SER A 95 14.47 -7.81 2.89
CA SER A 95 15.81 -8.21 2.46
C SER A 95 16.79 -7.05 2.63
N GLY A 96 18.08 -7.30 2.46
CA GLY A 96 19.10 -6.23 2.49
C GLY A 96 18.99 -5.22 1.33
N GLN A 97 18.14 -5.48 0.34
CA GLN A 97 17.82 -4.55 -0.76
C GLN A 97 16.48 -3.81 -0.53
N THR A 98 15.76 -4.11 0.56
CA THR A 98 14.47 -3.47 0.85
C THR A 98 14.72 -2.04 1.34
N ASP A 99 14.29 -1.06 0.55
CA ASP A 99 14.44 0.35 0.86
C ASP A 99 13.30 0.90 1.73
N VAL A 100 13.58 1.94 2.52
CA VAL A 100 12.57 2.64 3.35
C VAL A 100 11.42 3.20 2.51
N SER A 101 11.71 3.56 1.26
CA SER A 101 10.71 4.03 0.29
C SER A 101 9.65 2.98 -0.03
N GLU A 102 9.95 1.69 0.11
CA GLU A 102 8.98 0.60 -0.07
C GLU A 102 8.03 0.45 1.13
N LEU A 103 8.48 0.85 2.33
CA LEU A 103 7.69 0.76 3.57
C LEU A 103 6.79 1.97 3.78
N ILE A 104 7.36 3.17 3.62
CA ILE A 104 6.70 4.44 3.92
C ILE A 104 6.07 5.04 2.65
N GLY A 105 6.51 4.59 1.48
CA GLY A 105 6.21 5.21 0.20
C GLY A 105 7.24 6.29 -0.16
N LYS A 106 7.27 6.63 -1.45
CA LYS A 106 8.04 7.77 -1.96
C LYS A 106 7.07 8.79 -2.53
N TYR A 107 7.35 10.07 -2.28
CA TYR A 107 6.67 11.14 -3.01
C TYR A 107 7.10 11.11 -4.48
N VAL A 108 6.15 10.85 -5.37
CA VAL A 108 6.35 10.93 -6.81
C VAL A 108 5.55 12.14 -7.31
N PRO A 109 6.20 13.23 -7.74
CA PRO A 109 5.48 14.34 -8.34
C PRO A 109 4.82 13.87 -9.64
N ASN A 110 3.55 14.22 -9.84
CA ASN A 110 2.78 13.77 -11.00
C ASN A 110 3.18 14.55 -12.26
N THR A 111 4.36 14.26 -12.80
CA THR A 111 4.90 14.93 -14.00
C THR A 111 4.14 14.55 -15.27
N GLU A 112 3.41 13.43 -15.29
CA GLU A 112 2.62 13.01 -16.46
C GLU A 112 1.47 13.98 -16.76
N ASP A 113 0.80 14.50 -15.74
CA ASP A 113 -0.27 15.49 -15.94
C ASP A 113 0.30 16.82 -16.43
N ALA A 114 1.45 17.23 -15.89
CA ALA A 114 2.14 18.44 -16.32
C ALA A 114 2.64 18.34 -17.77
N GLN A 115 3.25 17.21 -18.16
CA GLN A 115 3.70 16.95 -19.52
C GLN A 115 2.52 16.88 -20.51
N ARG A 116 1.45 16.15 -20.18
CA ARG A 116 0.25 16.08 -21.04
C ARG A 116 -0.43 17.43 -21.21
N THR A 117 -0.48 18.24 -20.15
CA THR A 117 -1.04 19.59 -20.22
C THR A 117 -0.16 20.49 -21.07
N PHE A 118 1.17 20.41 -20.91
CA PHE A 118 2.13 21.15 -21.73
C PHE A 118 2.03 20.79 -23.22
N GLU A 119 2.04 19.50 -23.56
CA GLU A 119 1.86 19.04 -24.94
C GLU A 119 0.52 19.46 -25.55
N ARG A 120 -0.55 19.46 -24.75
CA ARG A 120 -1.88 19.90 -25.19
C ARG A 120 -1.92 21.38 -25.49
N THR A 121 -1.25 22.20 -24.68
CA THR A 121 -1.12 23.64 -24.91
C THR A 121 -0.31 23.92 -26.17
N LEU A 122 0.80 23.22 -26.38
CA LEU A 122 1.63 23.35 -27.59
C LEU A 122 0.86 23.02 -28.88
N LYS A 123 -0.07 22.05 -28.83
CA LYS A 123 -0.93 21.72 -29.99
C LYS A 123 -1.97 22.80 -30.31
N ASN A 124 -2.29 23.68 -29.37
CA ASN A 124 -3.27 24.76 -29.53
C ASN A 124 -2.60 26.12 -29.80
N ILE A 125 -1.90 26.21 -30.94
CA ILE A 125 -1.14 27.40 -31.37
C ILE A 125 -1.94 28.72 -31.29
N ARG A 126 -3.27 28.67 -31.48
CA ARG A 126 -4.16 29.85 -31.44
C ARG A 126 -4.45 30.37 -30.03
N ALA A 127 -4.28 29.54 -29.01
CA ALA A 127 -4.54 29.89 -27.62
C ALA A 127 -3.26 30.35 -26.87
N LEU A 128 -2.09 30.22 -27.50
CA LEU A 128 -0.81 30.63 -26.94
C LEU A 128 -0.65 32.15 -26.94
N THR A 129 0.07 32.64 -25.92
CA THR A 129 0.49 34.04 -25.85
C THR A 129 1.44 34.40 -27.00
N PRO A 130 1.50 35.68 -27.44
CA PRO A 130 2.36 36.09 -28.56
C PRO A 130 3.85 35.78 -28.34
N GLU A 131 4.32 35.83 -27.10
CA GLU A 131 5.69 35.50 -26.72
C GLU A 131 5.98 33.99 -26.85
N SER A 132 5.12 33.13 -26.28
CA SER A 132 5.24 31.67 -26.40
C SER A 132 5.17 31.22 -27.86
N ARG A 133 4.33 31.87 -28.66
CA ARG A 133 4.20 31.60 -30.09
C ARG A 133 5.46 31.98 -30.87
N ALA A 134 6.07 33.13 -30.58
CA ALA A 134 7.32 33.55 -31.21
C ALA A 134 8.47 32.56 -30.92
N ILE A 135 8.55 32.03 -29.69
CA ILE A 135 9.54 31.01 -29.32
C ILE A 135 9.30 29.71 -30.09
N LEU A 136 8.04 29.28 -30.22
CA LEU A 136 7.69 28.09 -31.00
C LEU A 136 7.96 28.25 -32.49
N GLU A 137 7.64 29.41 -33.07
CA GLU A 137 7.89 29.72 -34.48
C GLU A 137 9.39 29.78 -34.77
N ALA A 138 10.20 30.42 -33.91
CA ALA A 138 11.66 30.43 -34.03
C ALA A 138 12.27 29.02 -33.95
N ALA A 139 11.82 28.18 -33.00
CA ALA A 139 12.28 26.80 -32.91
C ALA A 139 11.86 25.95 -34.13
N HIS A 140 10.69 26.24 -34.72
CA HIS A 140 10.20 25.57 -35.92
C HIS A 140 10.95 26.00 -37.19
N GLU A 141 11.25 27.29 -37.33
CA GLU A 141 12.08 27.84 -38.42
C GLU A 141 13.49 27.24 -38.40
N GLU A 142 14.04 27.01 -37.21
CA GLU A 142 15.34 26.37 -37.00
C GLU A 142 15.26 24.83 -37.04
N ALA A 143 14.08 24.25 -37.26
CA ALA A 143 13.80 22.80 -37.25
C ALA A 143 14.39 22.06 -36.02
N ARG A 144 14.39 22.71 -34.86
CA ARG A 144 14.98 22.19 -33.62
C ARG A 144 13.95 21.94 -32.53
N ALA A 145 14.33 21.10 -31.57
CA ALA A 145 13.57 20.94 -30.34
C ALA A 145 13.68 22.20 -29.45
N LEU A 146 12.65 22.44 -28.64
CA LEU A 146 12.68 23.47 -27.61
C LEU A 146 13.74 23.11 -26.56
N THR A 147 14.52 24.11 -26.17
CA THR A 147 15.44 23.98 -25.04
C THR A 147 14.69 23.98 -23.72
N GLU A 148 15.32 23.46 -22.66
CA GLU A 148 14.72 23.43 -21.32
C GLU A 148 14.34 24.84 -20.81
N SER A 149 15.15 25.85 -21.15
CA SER A 149 14.87 27.25 -20.87
C SER A 149 13.62 27.77 -21.57
N GLU A 150 13.42 27.41 -22.84
CA GLU A 150 12.26 27.85 -23.63
C GLU A 150 10.98 27.16 -23.17
N CYS A 151 11.04 25.86 -22.87
CA CYS A 151 9.92 25.14 -22.27
C CYS A 151 9.49 25.77 -20.95
N ARG A 152 10.45 26.20 -20.12
CA ARG A 152 10.17 26.87 -18.84
C ARG A 152 9.49 28.21 -19.03
N VAL A 153 9.96 29.04 -19.96
CA VAL A 153 9.35 30.34 -20.29
C VAL A 153 7.93 30.16 -20.83
N ILE A 154 7.73 29.22 -21.76
CA ILE A 154 6.39 28.91 -22.29
C ILE A 154 5.47 28.46 -21.16
N ALA A 155 5.94 27.59 -20.28
CA ALA A 155 5.11 27.07 -19.20
C ALA A 155 4.71 28.16 -18.18
N GLU A 156 5.63 29.05 -17.80
CA GLU A 156 5.32 30.18 -16.93
C GLU A 156 4.30 31.13 -17.56
N LYS A 157 4.44 31.41 -18.86
CA LYS A 157 3.57 32.34 -19.59
C LYS A 157 2.19 31.77 -19.88
N GLU A 158 2.10 30.47 -20.13
CA GLU A 158 0.84 29.74 -20.33
C GLU A 158 0.17 29.32 -19.00
N GLY A 159 0.72 29.73 -17.85
CA GLY A 159 0.16 29.40 -16.53
C GLY A 159 0.22 27.90 -16.19
N LEU A 160 1.06 27.15 -16.91
CA LEU A 160 1.36 25.75 -16.64
C LEU A 160 2.35 25.72 -15.50
N GLY A 161 1.83 25.75 -14.27
CA GLY A 161 2.65 25.70 -13.06
C GLY A 161 3.46 24.40 -12.99
N PHE A 162 4.65 24.38 -13.57
CA PHE A 162 5.70 23.47 -13.12
C PHE A 162 6.08 23.95 -11.72
N GLY A 163 5.71 23.13 -10.73
CA GLY A 163 5.72 23.40 -9.29
C GLY A 163 6.72 24.45 -8.85
N LYS A 164 6.18 25.52 -8.28
CA LYS A 164 6.93 26.53 -7.52
C LYS A 164 7.37 26.02 -6.13
N ASP A 165 7.37 24.71 -5.93
CA ASP A 165 7.58 24.05 -4.64
C ASP A 165 8.89 23.26 -4.62
N LEU A 166 9.98 23.93 -5.02
CA LEU A 166 11.35 23.52 -4.75
C LEU A 166 12.07 24.68 -4.05
N ASN A 167 11.82 24.80 -2.74
CA ASN A 167 12.71 25.43 -1.78
C ASN A 167 12.64 24.64 -0.48
#